data_AF-A0A6D2KUC3-F1
#
_entry.id   AF-A0A6D2KUC3-F1
#
_cell.length_a   1.000
_cell.length_b   1.000
_cell.length_c   1.000
_cell.angle_alpha   90.00
_cell.angle_beta   90.00
_cell.angle_gamma   90.00
#
_symmetry.space_group_name_H-M   'P 1'
#
loop_
_entity.id
_entity.type
_entity.pdbx_description
1 polymer ?
#
loop_
_entity_poly.entity_id
_entity_poly.type
_entity_poly.pdbx_seq_one_letter_code
_entity_poly.pdbx_strand_id
1 'polypeptide(L)'
;MATRKALINVHRIIRSTAVVNRSSITPAVATRAYPIFRNGVDFAPRFFSQNFGIDLSSEENKRITINRLLYRSKQRGFLELDLVLGNWVEENVNSMDENAVKSLIHVLDLENPDLWKWLTSQEQPPEAVSSNPVFMELHEKVMKNLNNHAAPETRAAAGQPWVKGWDDFKRGRDGPISGNQ
;
A
#
# COMPACT_ATOMS: atom_id res chain seq x y z
N MET A 1 20.93 26.77 -60.02
CA MET A 1 20.59 25.37 -60.36
C MET A 1 20.93 24.48 -59.16
N ALA A 2 20.03 24.41 -58.16
CA ALA A 2 20.23 23.60 -56.96
C ALA A 2 19.39 22.32 -57.08
N THR A 3 20.05 21.17 -57.12
CA THR A 3 19.44 19.85 -57.35
C THR A 3 18.78 19.31 -56.09
N ARG A 4 17.58 18.76 -56.27
CA ARG A 4 16.65 18.30 -55.24
C ARG A 4 17.15 17.02 -54.57
N LYS A 5 17.18 17.00 -53.24
CA LYS A 5 17.28 15.77 -52.43
C LYS A 5 15.94 15.01 -52.50
N ALA A 6 15.98 13.73 -52.86
CA ALA A 6 14.86 12.81 -52.72
C ALA A 6 15.36 11.54 -52.01
N LEU A 7 14.92 11.32 -50.77
CA LEU A 7 15.06 10.05 -50.07
C LEU A 7 13.71 9.33 -50.18
N ILE A 8 13.69 8.22 -50.91
CA ILE A 8 12.52 7.37 -51.09
C ILE A 8 12.49 6.39 -49.91
N ASN A 9 11.51 6.56 -49.03
CA ASN A 9 11.26 5.67 -47.90
C ASN A 9 10.45 4.46 -48.40
N VAL A 10 11.08 3.28 -48.47
CA VAL A 10 10.43 2.04 -48.92
C VAL A 10 9.72 1.40 -47.72
N HIS A 11 8.39 1.51 -47.67
CA HIS A 11 7.56 0.78 -46.72
C HIS A 11 7.56 -0.72 -47.06
N ARG A 12 8.17 -1.54 -46.19
CA ARG A 12 8.12 -3.00 -46.26
C ARG A 12 6.78 -3.51 -45.72
N ILE A 13 5.86 -3.82 -46.62
CA ILE A 13 4.58 -4.46 -46.33
C ILE A 13 4.84 -5.95 -46.05
N ILE A 14 4.68 -6.39 -44.80
CA ILE A 14 4.65 -7.82 -44.46
C ILE A 14 3.20 -8.28 -44.59
N ARG A 15 2.91 -9.09 -45.62
CA ARG A 15 1.66 -9.85 -45.74
C ARG A 15 1.81 -11.13 -44.91
N SER A 16 1.08 -11.24 -43.81
CA SER A 16 0.93 -12.50 -43.07
C SER A 16 -0.38 -13.16 -43.44
N THR A 17 -0.31 -14.23 -44.22
CA THR A 17 -1.43 -15.12 -44.55
C THR A 17 -1.74 -16.01 -43.36
N ALA A 18 -2.92 -15.83 -42.75
CA ALA A 18 -3.48 -16.76 -41.79
C ALA A 18 -3.96 -18.03 -42.52
N VAL A 19 -3.33 -19.17 -42.24
CA VAL A 19 -3.88 -20.49 -42.59
C VAL A 19 -4.22 -21.20 -41.29
N VAL A 20 -5.52 -21.39 -41.10
CA VAL A 20 -6.10 -22.31 -40.12
C VAL A 20 -5.87 -23.72 -40.62
N ASN A 21 -5.26 -24.59 -39.82
CA ASN A 21 -5.56 -26.01 -39.92
C ASN A 21 -5.54 -26.69 -38.55
N ARG A 22 -6.68 -27.30 -38.20
CA ARG A 22 -6.88 -28.13 -37.01
C ARG A 22 -6.18 -29.46 -37.21
N SER A 23 -5.45 -29.92 -36.21
CA SER A 23 -5.41 -31.34 -35.87
C SER A 23 -5.02 -31.49 -34.39
N SER A 24 -5.90 -32.15 -33.65
CA SER A 24 -5.77 -32.52 -32.25
C SER A 24 -4.80 -33.70 -32.12
N ILE A 25 -3.69 -33.50 -31.39
CA ILE A 25 -2.85 -34.59 -30.90
C ILE A 25 -2.53 -34.28 -29.44
N THR A 26 -3.12 -35.07 -28.55
CA THR A 26 -2.80 -35.12 -27.13
C THR A 26 -1.41 -35.74 -26.93
N PRO A 27 -0.42 -35.06 -26.29
CA PRO A 27 0.78 -35.75 -25.84
C PRO A 27 0.51 -36.38 -24.47
N ALA A 28 0.68 -37.70 -24.41
CA ALA A 28 0.58 -38.50 -23.20
C ALA A 28 1.64 -38.10 -22.16
N VAL A 29 1.22 -38.10 -20.90
CA VAL A 29 2.02 -37.84 -19.70
C VAL A 29 3.18 -38.85 -19.61
N ALA A 30 4.41 -38.35 -19.54
CA ALA A 30 5.57 -39.10 -19.10
C ALA A 30 6.23 -38.34 -17.95
N THR A 31 5.83 -38.68 -16.72
CA THR A 31 6.44 -38.19 -15.48
C THR A 31 7.83 -38.80 -15.34
N ARG A 32 8.86 -38.10 -15.83
CA ARG A 32 10.25 -38.37 -15.42
C ARG A 32 10.51 -37.64 -14.11
N ALA A 33 10.38 -38.36 -13.00
CA ALA A 33 10.85 -37.90 -11.70
C ALA A 33 12.38 -38.00 -11.66
N TYR A 34 13.06 -36.86 -11.72
CA TYR A 34 14.46 -36.75 -11.33
C TYR A 34 14.49 -36.35 -9.84
N PRO A 35 15.17 -37.09 -8.95
CA PRO A 35 15.29 -36.68 -7.57
C PRO A 35 16.29 -35.53 -7.51
N ILE A 36 15.79 -34.30 -7.44
CA ILE A 36 16.61 -33.16 -7.03
C ILE A 36 16.83 -33.32 -5.53
N PHE A 37 18.01 -33.81 -5.16
CA PHE A 37 18.55 -33.65 -3.81
C PHE A 37 18.69 -32.15 -3.55
N ARG A 38 17.67 -31.54 -2.95
CA ARG A 38 17.69 -30.16 -2.50
C ARG A 38 18.03 -30.20 -1.01
N ASN A 39 19.27 -29.79 -0.69
CA ASN A 39 19.70 -29.60 0.69
C ASN A 39 18.66 -28.75 1.43
N GLY A 40 18.12 -29.32 2.52
CA GLY A 40 17.15 -28.70 3.39
C GLY A 40 17.77 -27.49 4.08
N VAL A 41 17.57 -26.32 3.48
CA VAL A 41 17.48 -25.08 4.23
C VAL A 41 16.02 -24.72 4.12
N ASP A 42 15.28 -24.95 5.21
CA ASP A 42 13.88 -24.62 5.34
C ASP A 42 13.72 -23.11 5.19
N PHE A 43 13.60 -22.64 3.95
CA PHE A 43 12.97 -21.37 3.61
C PHE A 43 11.46 -21.54 3.82
N ALA A 44 11.07 -21.83 5.06
CA ALA A 44 9.72 -21.56 5.49
C ALA A 44 9.53 -20.05 5.29
N PRO A 45 8.57 -19.61 4.45
CA PRO A 45 8.13 -18.23 4.55
C PRO A 45 7.61 -18.12 5.98
N ARG A 46 8.24 -17.28 6.80
CA ARG A 46 7.65 -16.85 8.06
C ARG A 46 6.44 -16.00 7.66
N PHE A 47 5.36 -16.65 7.25
CA PHE A 47 4.05 -16.04 7.24
C PHE A 47 3.90 -15.49 8.66
N PHE A 48 3.82 -14.17 8.77
CA PHE A 48 3.78 -13.39 10.01
C PHE A 48 2.47 -13.63 10.78
N SER A 49 1.99 -14.86 10.85
CA SER A 49 0.98 -15.29 11.81
C SER A 49 1.73 -15.71 13.07
N GLN A 50 2.12 -14.73 13.87
CA GLN A 50 2.53 -15.01 15.24
C GLN A 50 1.63 -14.19 16.14
N ASN A 51 0.94 -14.88 17.05
CA ASN A 51 0.52 -14.29 18.31
C ASN A 51 1.71 -13.46 18.83
N PHE A 52 1.61 -12.14 18.76
CA PHE A 52 2.63 -11.24 19.30
C PHE A 52 2.57 -11.39 20.82
N GLY A 53 3.32 -12.34 21.35
CA GLY A 53 3.65 -12.39 22.77
C GLY A 53 4.44 -11.13 23.07
N ILE A 54 3.76 -10.11 23.57
CA ILE A 54 4.39 -8.88 24.05
C ILE A 54 5.04 -9.26 25.36
N ASP A 55 6.35 -9.43 25.33
CA ASP A 55 7.16 -9.63 26.52
C ASP A 55 7.94 -8.35 26.80
N LEU A 56 7.45 -7.55 27.74
CA LEU A 56 8.12 -6.35 28.24
C LEU A 56 8.90 -6.60 29.54
N SER A 57 9.09 -7.87 29.95
CA SER A 57 9.74 -8.21 31.22
C SER A 57 11.23 -7.83 31.25
N SER A 58 11.89 -7.83 30.09
CA SER A 58 13.29 -7.42 29.96
C SER A 58 13.44 -6.20 29.05
N GLU A 59 14.41 -5.34 29.38
CA GLU A 59 14.75 -4.17 28.56
C GLU A 59 15.13 -4.55 27.12
N GLU A 60 15.75 -5.71 26.93
CA GLU A 60 16.10 -6.20 25.59
C GLU A 60 14.85 -6.61 24.81
N ASN A 61 13.91 -7.33 25.43
CA ASN A 61 12.67 -7.71 24.76
C ASN A 61 11.79 -6.49 24.45
N LYS A 62 11.80 -5.48 25.33
CA LYS A 62 11.17 -4.18 25.07
C LYS A 62 11.79 -3.50 23.85
N ARG A 63 13.12 -3.38 23.77
CA ARG A 63 13.82 -2.79 22.61
C ARG A 63 13.51 -3.52 21.30
N ILE A 64 13.55 -4.85 21.31
CA ILE A 64 13.22 -5.67 20.14
C ILE A 64 11.78 -5.42 19.68
N THR A 65 10.84 -5.34 20.64
CA THR A 65 9.42 -5.06 20.36
C THR A 65 9.24 -3.67 19.75
N ILE A 66 9.86 -2.65 20.34
CA ILE A 66 9.82 -1.26 19.84
C ILE A 66 10.38 -1.17 18.42
N ASN A 67 11.56 -1.74 18.18
CA ASN A 67 12.18 -1.73 16.86
C ASN A 67 11.31 -2.41 15.81
N ARG A 68 10.64 -3.50 16.19
CA ARG A 68 9.71 -4.19 15.30
C ARG A 68 8.48 -3.34 14.97
N LEU A 69 7.91 -2.64 15.95
CA LEU A 69 6.76 -1.75 15.75
C LEU A 69 7.12 -0.58 14.84
N LEU A 70 8.26 0.06 15.08
CA LEU A 70 8.80 1.14 14.24
C LEU A 70 9.02 0.70 12.79
N TYR A 71 9.59 -0.50 12.61
CA TYR A 71 9.77 -1.06 11.29
C TYR A 71 8.43 -1.32 10.59
N ARG A 72 7.48 -1.95 11.30
CA ARG A 72 6.15 -2.29 10.79
C ARG A 72 5.33 -1.04 10.44
N SER A 73 5.49 0.05 11.17
CA SER A 73 4.80 1.31 10.91
C SER A 73 5.36 2.08 9.71
N LYS A 74 6.63 1.87 9.35
CA LYS A 74 7.32 2.58 8.26
C LYS A 74 7.42 1.79 6.94
N GLN A 75 7.12 0.49 6.95
CA GLN A 75 7.32 -0.40 5.79
C GLN A 75 6.02 -1.06 5.32
N ARG A 76 5.02 -0.25 4.98
CA ARG A 76 3.74 -0.75 4.47
C ARG A 76 3.60 -0.64 2.96
N GLY A 77 4.45 0.15 2.30
CA GLY A 77 4.34 0.43 0.88
C GLY A 77 3.29 1.50 0.55
N PHE A 78 2.89 2.28 1.55
CA PHE A 78 1.99 3.42 1.39
C PHE A 78 2.61 4.61 2.11
N LEU A 79 3.36 5.44 1.36
CA LEU A 79 4.28 6.44 1.90
C LEU A 79 3.59 7.43 2.84
N GLU A 80 2.40 7.89 2.48
CA GLU A 80 1.62 8.85 3.26
C GLU A 80 1.27 8.28 4.64
N LEU A 81 0.82 7.03 4.67
CA LEU A 81 0.50 6.31 5.89
C LEU A 81 1.78 6.01 6.69
N ASP A 82 2.87 5.61 6.02
CA ASP A 82 4.17 5.32 6.63
C ASP A 82 4.75 6.56 7.34
N LEU A 83 4.58 7.75 6.76
CA LEU A 83 5.01 9.02 7.38
C LEU A 83 4.16 9.37 8.61
N VAL A 84 2.83 9.28 8.50
CA VAL A 84 1.92 9.61 9.60
C VAL A 84 2.09 8.65 10.76
N LEU A 85 2.01 7.34 10.51
CA LEU A 85 2.16 6.32 11.54
C LEU A 85 3.60 6.26 12.06
N GLY A 86 4.58 6.32 11.17
CA GLY A 86 6.00 6.23 11.54
C GLY A 86 6.41 7.34 12.51
N ASN A 87 6.03 8.58 12.23
CA ASN A 87 6.33 9.71 13.11
C ASN A 87 5.61 9.59 14.45
N TRP A 88 4.33 9.22 14.44
CA TRP A 88 3.56 9.08 15.68
C TRP A 88 4.11 7.96 16.57
N VAL A 89 4.47 6.80 15.99
CA VAL A 89 5.06 5.69 16.75
C VAL A 89 6.41 6.10 17.33
N GLU A 90 7.25 6.81 16.57
CA GLU A 90 8.56 7.28 17.05
C GLU A 90 8.45 8.23 18.26
N GLU A 91 7.43 9.09 18.29
CA GLU A 91 7.16 10.00 19.40
C GLU A 91 6.61 9.29 20.65
N ASN A 92 5.78 8.26 20.49
CA ASN A 92 4.99 7.70 21.60
C ASN A 92 5.47 6.33 22.11
N VAL A 93 6.13 5.51 21.29
CA VAL A 93 6.42 4.10 21.60
C VAL A 93 7.29 3.90 22.85
N ASN A 94 8.13 4.89 23.20
CA ASN A 94 9.01 4.80 24.37
C ASN A 94 8.26 4.94 25.70
N SER A 95 7.13 5.66 25.71
CA SER A 95 6.31 5.95 26.90
C SER A 95 5.03 5.12 26.98
N MET A 96 4.80 4.19 26.05
CA MET A 96 3.59 3.38 26.00
C MET A 96 3.60 2.21 26.99
N ASP A 97 2.44 1.95 27.60
CA ASP A 97 2.16 0.77 28.41
C ASP A 97 1.86 -0.47 27.55
N GLU A 98 1.88 -1.66 28.14
CA GLU A 98 1.57 -2.93 27.45
C GLU A 98 0.23 -2.93 26.73
N ASN A 99 -0.80 -2.34 27.33
CA ASN A 99 -2.14 -2.25 26.74
C ASN A 99 -2.17 -1.29 25.54
N ALA A 100 -1.40 -0.20 25.61
CA ALA A 100 -1.25 0.74 24.51
C ALA A 100 -0.47 0.09 23.35
N VAL A 101 0.56 -0.70 23.65
CA VAL A 101 1.29 -1.50 22.65
C VAL A 101 0.39 -2.53 21.98
N LYS A 102 -0.48 -3.23 22.72
CA LYS A 102 -1.50 -4.14 22.14
C LYS A 102 -2.44 -3.39 21.20
N SER A 103 -2.90 -2.23 21.64
CA SER A 103 -3.78 -1.37 20.86
C SER A 103 -3.11 -0.91 19.56
N LEU A 104 -1.82 -0.53 19.62
CA LEU A 104 -1.03 -0.17 18.45
C LEU A 104 -0.83 -1.35 17.50
N ILE A 105 -0.53 -2.55 18.01
CA ILE A 105 -0.41 -3.76 17.17
C ILE A 105 -1.71 -4.01 16.42
N HIS A 106 -2.85 -3.91 17.11
CA HIS A 106 -4.16 -4.07 16.47
C HIS A 106 -4.38 -3.05 15.34
N VAL A 107 -4.00 -1.77 15.54
CA VAL A 107 -4.07 -0.76 14.48
C VAL A 107 -3.11 -1.10 13.32
N LEU A 108 -1.93 -1.62 13.64
CA LEU A 108 -0.94 -2.02 12.64
C LEU A 108 -1.32 -3.31 11.88
N ASP A 109 -2.27 -4.10 12.35
CA ASP A 109 -2.75 -5.28 11.62
C ASP A 109 -3.87 -4.97 10.63
N LEU A 110 -4.43 -3.74 10.66
CA LEU A 110 -5.45 -3.28 9.72
C LEU A 110 -4.89 -3.09 8.30
N GLU A 111 -5.77 -3.25 7.31
CA GLU A 111 -5.44 -3.05 5.90
C GLU A 111 -5.16 -1.57 5.60
N ASN A 112 -4.09 -1.31 4.84
CA ASN A 112 -3.62 0.05 4.56
C ASN A 112 -4.68 0.96 3.89
N PRO A 113 -5.44 0.51 2.87
CA PRO A 113 -6.39 1.38 2.17
C PRO A 113 -7.52 1.82 3.10
N ASP A 114 -8.05 0.90 3.89
CA ASP A 114 -9.18 1.18 4.78
C ASP A 114 -8.74 1.99 5.99
N LEU A 115 -7.58 1.68 6.57
CA LEU A 115 -6.99 2.49 7.64
C LEU A 115 -6.81 3.95 7.21
N TRP A 116 -6.35 4.19 5.98
CA TRP A 116 -6.18 5.55 5.46
C TRP A 116 -7.52 6.28 5.28
N LYS A 117 -8.55 5.61 4.75
CA LYS A 117 -9.90 6.20 4.62
C LYS A 117 -10.48 6.61 5.97
N TRP A 118 -10.31 5.76 6.99
CA TRP A 118 -10.80 6.05 8.33
C TRP A 118 -10.05 7.22 8.97
N LEU A 119 -8.71 7.25 8.86
CA LEU A 119 -7.88 8.34 9.39
C LEU A 119 -8.21 9.70 8.75
N THR A 120 -8.55 9.70 7.45
CA THR A 120 -8.89 10.91 6.71
C THR A 120 -10.38 11.27 6.76
N SER A 121 -11.17 10.55 7.57
CA SER A 121 -12.63 10.72 7.73
C SER A 121 -13.44 10.58 6.44
N GLN A 122 -12.94 9.80 5.48
CA GLN A 122 -13.68 9.48 4.25
C GLN A 122 -14.74 8.43 4.49
N GLU A 123 -14.45 7.48 5.37
CA GLU A 123 -15.35 6.41 5.72
C GLU A 123 -15.40 6.29 7.24
N GLN A 124 -16.55 5.86 7.77
CA GLN A 124 -16.68 5.63 9.21
C GLN A 124 -15.92 4.35 9.58
N PRO A 125 -15.02 4.39 10.57
CA PRO A 125 -14.37 3.19 11.06
C PRO A 125 -15.38 2.25 11.72
N PRO A 126 -15.18 0.92 11.63
CA PRO A 126 -15.93 -0.03 12.45
C PRO A 126 -15.77 0.25 13.94
N GLU A 127 -16.77 -0.12 14.74
CA GLU A 127 -16.81 0.16 16.17
C GLU A 127 -15.55 -0.34 16.90
N ALA A 128 -15.08 -1.54 16.54
CA ALA A 128 -13.86 -2.16 17.09
C ALA A 128 -12.58 -1.34 16.86
N VAL A 129 -12.52 -0.55 15.78
CA VAL A 129 -11.38 0.33 15.47
C VAL A 129 -11.58 1.68 16.17
N SER A 130 -12.81 2.22 16.17
CA SER A 130 -13.10 3.49 16.83
C SER A 130 -12.91 3.48 18.34
N SER A 131 -13.11 2.31 18.99
CA SER A 131 -12.89 2.15 20.43
C SER A 131 -11.41 2.08 20.83
N ASN A 132 -10.50 1.97 19.86
CA ASN A 132 -9.07 1.82 20.11
C ASN A 132 -8.44 3.19 20.44
N PRO A 133 -7.77 3.34 21.60
CA PRO A 133 -7.21 4.63 22.02
C PRO A 133 -6.13 5.14 21.06
N VAL A 134 -5.27 4.25 20.54
CA VAL A 134 -4.20 4.61 19.61
C VAL A 134 -4.76 5.12 18.29
N PHE A 135 -5.85 4.50 17.81
CA PHE A 135 -6.52 4.95 16.60
C PHE A 135 -7.12 6.36 16.78
N MET A 136 -7.75 6.62 17.93
CA MET A 136 -8.34 7.94 18.23
C MET A 136 -7.27 9.04 18.23
N GLU A 137 -6.12 8.81 18.87
CA GLU A 137 -5.02 9.80 18.91
C GLU A 137 -4.43 10.06 17.52
N LEU A 138 -4.26 9.00 16.72
CA LEU A 138 -3.82 9.13 15.33
C LEU A 138 -4.81 9.91 14.47
N HIS A 139 -6.11 9.59 14.60
CA HIS A 139 -7.19 10.29 13.90
C HIS A 139 -7.20 11.78 14.26
N GLU A 140 -7.11 12.11 15.55
CA GLU A 140 -7.04 13.51 16.00
C GLU A 140 -5.84 14.25 15.40
N LYS A 141 -4.65 13.64 15.43
CA LYS A 141 -3.43 14.21 14.84
C LYS A 141 -3.59 14.48 13.34
N VAL A 142 -4.15 13.53 12.60
CA VAL A 142 -4.40 13.67 11.15
C VAL A 142 -5.42 14.77 10.90
N MET A 143 -6.54 14.80 11.62
CA MET A 143 -7.57 15.82 11.48
C MET A 143 -7.05 17.23 11.80
N LYS A 144 -6.19 17.37 12.82
CA LYS A 144 -5.51 18.63 13.13
C LYS A 144 -4.60 19.08 11.98
N ASN A 145 -3.82 18.16 11.40
CA ASN A 145 -2.96 18.47 10.26
C ASN A 145 -3.78 18.88 9.04
N LEU A 146 -4.89 18.18 8.75
CA LEU A 146 -5.79 18.54 7.65
C LEU A 146 -6.42 19.92 7.86
N ASN A 147 -6.81 20.26 9.08
CA ASN A 147 -7.37 21.58 9.40
C ASN A 147 -6.36 22.72 9.26
N ASN A 148 -5.08 22.46 9.52
CA ASN A 148 -4.03 23.47 9.42
C ASN A 148 -3.53 23.68 7.99
N HIS A 149 -3.51 22.61 7.18
CA HIS A 149 -2.79 22.60 5.90
C HIS A 149 -3.67 22.34 4.67
N ALA A 150 -4.95 21.98 4.83
CA ALA A 150 -5.86 21.72 3.73
C ALA A 150 -7.18 22.47 3.88
N ALA A 151 -7.58 23.17 2.82
CA ALA A 151 -8.91 23.76 2.71
C ALA A 151 -9.99 22.65 2.75
N PRO A 152 -11.17 22.91 3.32
CA PRO A 152 -12.25 21.90 3.39
C PRO A 152 -12.74 21.47 2.01
N GLU A 153 -12.68 22.36 1.02
CA GLU A 153 -13.14 22.12 -0.36
C GLU A 153 -12.28 21.13 -1.14
N THR A 154 -11.01 20.97 -0.77
CA THR A 154 -10.09 20.03 -1.43
C THR A 154 -10.13 18.62 -0.80
N ARG A 155 -10.94 18.43 0.24
CA ARG A 155 -11.09 17.14 0.92
C ARG A 155 -12.11 16.28 0.19
N ALA A 156 -11.85 14.97 0.13
CA ALA A 156 -12.84 14.02 -0.33
C ALA A 156 -14.07 14.06 0.59
N ALA A 157 -15.27 14.16 0.01
CA ALA A 157 -16.51 14.07 0.78
C ALA A 157 -16.64 12.69 1.43
N ALA A 158 -17.28 12.62 2.60
CA ALA A 158 -17.54 11.36 3.27
C ALA A 158 -18.34 10.41 2.35
N GLY A 159 -17.85 9.19 2.18
CA GLY A 159 -18.40 8.15 1.30
C GLY A 159 -17.99 8.26 -0.17
N GLN A 160 -17.20 9.27 -0.57
CA GLN A 160 -16.67 9.38 -1.93
C GLN A 160 -15.22 8.88 -2.00
N PRO A 161 -14.83 8.14 -3.05
CA PRO A 161 -13.44 7.75 -3.24
C PRO A 161 -12.57 8.98 -3.49
N TRP A 162 -11.26 8.87 -3.18
CA TRP A 162 -10.28 9.88 -3.58
C TRP A 162 -10.39 10.16 -5.08
N VAL A 163 -10.40 11.44 -5.45
CA VAL A 163 -10.24 11.85 -6.85
C VAL A 163 -8.87 11.35 -7.30
N LYS A 164 -8.86 10.27 -8.07
CA LYS A 164 -7.65 9.74 -8.66
C LYS A 164 -7.23 10.78 -9.70
N GLY A 165 -6.19 11.57 -9.42
CA GLY A 165 -5.68 12.62 -10.32
C GLY A 165 -5.20 12.13 -11.70
N TRP A 166 -5.43 10.85 -12.00
CA TRP A 166 -5.28 10.25 -13.31
C TRP A 166 -6.57 10.25 -14.14
N ASP A 167 -7.74 10.53 -13.56
CA ASP A 167 -9.01 10.66 -14.28
C ASP A 167 -9.24 12.09 -14.83
N ASP A 168 -8.24 12.97 -14.67
CA ASP A 168 -8.22 14.38 -15.13
C ASP A 168 -8.17 14.54 -16.66
N PHE A 169 -8.20 13.45 -17.43
CA PHE A 169 -8.27 13.49 -18.90
C PHE A 169 -9.55 14.15 -19.42
N LYS A 170 -10.52 14.45 -18.54
CA LYS A 170 -11.66 15.32 -18.82
C LYS A 170 -11.49 16.71 -18.20
N ARG A 171 -10.43 17.44 -18.56
CA ARG A 171 -10.41 18.91 -18.41
C ARG A 171 -11.49 19.54 -19.31
N GLY A 172 -12.73 19.54 -18.82
CA GLY A 172 -13.80 20.44 -19.26
C GLY A 172 -13.83 21.70 -18.38
N ARG A 173 -14.75 22.63 -18.67
CA ARG A 173 -14.94 23.92 -17.97
C ARG A 173 -15.26 23.80 -16.46
N ASP A 174 -15.38 22.58 -15.94
CA ASP A 174 -15.87 22.23 -14.61
C ASP A 174 -14.81 21.56 -13.72
N GLY A 175 -13.51 21.81 -13.99
CA GLY A 175 -12.44 21.36 -13.10
C GLY A 175 -12.53 22.02 -11.71
N PRO A 176 -12.02 21.37 -10.64
CA PRO A 176 -12.04 21.95 -9.31
C PRO A 176 -11.31 23.30 -9.28
N ILE A 177 -12.00 24.33 -8.77
CA ILE A 177 -11.54 25.74 -8.74
C ILE A 177 -10.30 25.89 -7.85
N SER A 178 -10.17 25.03 -6.84
CA SER A 178 -9.05 24.99 -5.91
C SER A 178 -8.26 23.69 -6.06
N GLY A 179 -6.94 23.82 -6.22
CA GLY A 179 -5.94 22.76 -6.13
C GLY A 179 -4.61 23.38 -5.70
N ASN A 180 -3.65 22.56 -5.26
CA ASN A 180 -2.32 23.06 -4.84
C ASN A 180 -1.71 23.89 -5.97
N GLN A 181 -1.58 25.20 -5.75
CA GLN A 181 -0.74 26.08 -6.56
C GLN A 181 0.73 25.85 -6.25
#